data_AF-A0A9D5PWV8-F1
#
_entry.id   AF-A0A9D5PWV8-F1
#
_cell.length_a   1.000
_cell.length_b   1.000
_cell.length_c   1.000
_cell.angle_alpha   90.00
_cell.angle_beta   90.00
_cell.angle_gamma   90.00
#
_symmetry.space_group_name_H-M   'P 1'
#
loop_
_entity.id
_entity.type
_entity.pdbx_description
1 polymer ?
#
loop_
_entity_poly.entity_id
_entity_poly.type
_entity_poly.pdbx_seq_one_letter_code
_entity_poly.pdbx_strand_id
1 'polypeptide(L)'
;MDEKTVGQELSEKLTYQNKSTWEMKADEAAITEYCEGYKYFLDHGKTEREVVIETIAMIEKQGYKPYKLGDKLEKGGKYYLNNRGKSLFMFRLGTEDIANGIRITASHIDSPRVDFKPRPLYEDS
;
A
#
# COMPACT_ATOMS: atom_id res chain seq x y z
N MET A 1 6.55 -43.89 15.35
CA MET A 1 6.02 -42.63 14.81
C MET A 1 4.82 -43.03 14.00
N ASP A 2 3.62 -42.78 14.51
CA ASP A 2 2.40 -43.23 13.86
C ASP A 2 2.27 -42.53 12.50
N GLU A 3 2.08 -43.33 11.45
CA GLU A 3 1.87 -42.82 10.09
C GLU A 3 0.59 -41.99 10.07
N LYS A 4 0.67 -40.80 9.47
CA LYS A 4 -0.49 -39.91 9.34
C LYS A 4 -1.55 -40.59 8.49
N THR A 5 -2.80 -40.49 8.90
CA THR A 5 -3.92 -40.98 8.09
C THR A 5 -4.10 -40.11 6.84
N VAL A 6 -4.66 -40.69 5.77
CA VAL A 6 -4.97 -39.97 4.52
C VAL A 6 -5.79 -38.69 4.78
N GLY A 7 -6.70 -38.72 5.76
CA GLY A 7 -7.49 -37.55 6.15
C GLY A 7 -6.67 -36.42 6.79
N GLN A 8 -5.65 -36.76 7.57
CA GLN A 8 -4.74 -35.77 8.18
C GLN A 8 -3.85 -35.11 7.11
N GLU A 9 -3.35 -35.87 6.14
CA GLU A 9 -2.59 -35.33 5.01
C GLU A 9 -3.45 -34.40 4.13
N LEU A 10 -4.69 -34.80 3.84
CA LEU A 10 -5.63 -33.97 3.08
C LEU A 10 -5.96 -32.67 3.82
N SER A 11 -6.16 -32.75 5.15
CA SER A 11 -6.41 -31.60 6.00
C SER A 11 -5.24 -30.63 5.96
N GLU A 12 -4.00 -31.09 6.12
CA GLU A 12 -2.80 -30.24 6.05
C GLU A 12 -2.65 -29.54 4.70
N LYS A 13 -3.08 -30.18 3.60
CA LYS A 13 -2.98 -29.63 2.25
C LYS A 13 -4.10 -28.63 1.90
N LEU A 14 -5.32 -28.86 2.39
CA LEU A 14 -6.50 -28.09 1.97
C LEU A 14 -6.90 -26.99 2.96
N THR A 15 -6.54 -27.14 4.23
CA THR A 15 -6.91 -26.16 5.26
C THR A 15 -5.81 -25.12 5.44
N TYR A 16 -6.22 -23.90 5.77
CA TYR A 16 -5.28 -22.84 6.13
C TYR A 16 -4.55 -23.22 7.42
N GLN A 17 -3.23 -23.28 7.34
CA GLN A 17 -2.37 -23.53 8.49
C GLN A 17 -1.82 -22.20 8.99
N ASN A 18 -2.17 -21.81 10.22
CA ASN A 18 -1.64 -20.61 10.84
C ASN A 18 -0.19 -20.87 11.28
N LYS A 19 0.76 -20.57 10.39
CA LYS A 19 2.20 -20.68 10.65
C LYS A 19 2.80 -19.29 10.70
N SER A 20 3.70 -19.07 11.66
CA SER A 20 4.45 -17.82 11.72
C SER A 20 5.43 -17.70 10.54
N THR A 21 5.76 -16.48 10.13
CA THR A 21 6.79 -16.23 9.10
C THR A 21 8.15 -16.83 9.49
N TRP A 22 8.44 -16.89 10.79
CA TRP A 22 9.63 -17.52 11.35
C TRP A 22 9.63 -19.05 11.20
N GLU A 23 8.49 -19.70 11.44
CA GLU A 23 8.31 -21.15 11.19
C GLU A 23 8.42 -21.51 9.71
N MET A 24 7.97 -20.61 8.84
CA MET A 24 8.08 -20.78 7.38
C MET A 24 9.53 -20.64 6.88
N LYS A 25 10.49 -20.29 7.74
CA LYS A 25 11.89 -20.01 7.38
C LYS A 25 11.97 -19.04 6.20
N ALA A 26 11.16 -17.99 6.27
CA ALA A 26 11.18 -16.93 5.27
C ALA A 26 12.58 -16.29 5.21
N ASP A 27 12.95 -15.81 4.02
CA ASP A 27 14.25 -15.18 3.79
C ASP A 27 14.39 -13.90 4.62
N GLU A 28 15.18 -13.98 5.69
CA GLU A 28 15.40 -12.89 6.64
C GLU A 28 16.06 -11.68 5.97
N ALA A 29 16.93 -11.90 4.98
CA ALA A 29 17.57 -10.81 4.24
C ALA A 29 16.53 -10.04 3.42
N ALA A 30 15.65 -10.76 2.70
CA ALA A 30 14.58 -10.14 1.93
C ALA A 30 13.57 -9.39 2.83
N ILE A 31 13.24 -9.94 4.00
CA ILE A 31 12.37 -9.27 4.99
C ILE A 31 13.04 -7.98 5.47
N THR A 32 14.33 -8.04 5.80
CA THR A 32 15.07 -6.88 6.31
C THR A 32 15.17 -5.79 5.27
N GLU A 33 15.48 -6.14 4.01
CA GLU A 33 15.53 -5.20 2.89
C GLU A 33 14.19 -4.49 2.67
N TYR A 34 13.09 -5.25 2.70
CA TYR A 34 11.74 -4.67 2.62
C TYR A 34 11.46 -3.70 3.78
N CYS A 35 11.83 -4.09 5.00
CA CYS A 35 11.65 -3.25 6.20
C CYS A 35 12.42 -1.93 6.10
N GLU A 36 13.62 -1.91 5.52
CA GLU A 36 14.39 -0.67 5.35
C GLU A 36 13.69 0.30 4.39
N GLY A 37 13.14 -0.20 3.28
CA GLY A 37 12.33 0.62 2.38
C GLY A 37 11.06 1.16 3.05
N TYR A 38 10.42 0.34 3.90
CA TYR A 38 9.25 0.76 4.66
C TYR A 38 9.57 1.84 5.71
N LYS A 39 10.67 1.68 6.45
CA LYS A 39 11.15 2.70 7.40
C LYS A 39 11.43 4.02 6.69
N TYR A 40 12.13 3.98 5.56
CA TYR A 40 12.40 5.16 4.74
C TYR A 40 11.10 5.89 4.37
N PHE A 41 10.09 5.16 3.88
CA PHE A 41 8.79 5.73 3.54
C PHE A 41 8.11 6.38 4.76
N LEU A 42 8.12 5.71 5.91
CA LEU A 42 7.56 6.27 7.15
C LEU A 42 8.30 7.51 7.63
N ASP A 43 9.61 7.60 7.40
CA ASP A 43 10.42 8.75 7.80
C ASP A 43 10.19 9.99 6.94
N HIS A 44 9.79 9.80 5.69
CA HIS A 44 9.53 10.88 4.75
C HIS A 44 8.05 11.25 4.62
N GLY A 45 7.15 10.49 5.24
CA GLY A 45 5.70 10.73 5.21
C GLY A 45 5.07 10.76 6.60
N LYS A 46 5.14 11.89 7.30
CA LYS A 46 4.54 12.05 8.66
C LYS A 46 3.13 12.63 8.62
N THR A 47 2.81 13.40 7.59
CA THR A 47 1.47 13.97 7.33
C THR A 47 0.88 13.44 6.03
N GLU A 48 -0.44 13.58 5.88
CA GLU A 48 -1.14 13.11 4.68
C GLU A 48 -0.59 13.74 3.39
N ARG A 49 -0.07 14.97 3.48
CA ARG A 49 0.49 15.69 2.34
C ARG A 49 1.88 15.20 1.96
N GLU A 50 2.73 14.97 2.96
CA GLU A 50 4.07 14.41 2.76
C GLU A 50 3.99 13.00 2.18
N VAL A 51 3.09 12.17 2.70
CA VAL A 51 2.85 10.82 2.16
C VAL A 51 2.44 10.87 0.69
N VAL A 52 1.56 11.80 0.29
CA VAL A 52 1.19 11.96 -1.13
C VAL A 52 2.39 12.36 -1.99
N ILE A 53 3.21 13.31 -1.52
CA ILE A 53 4.41 13.77 -2.24
C ILE A 53 5.40 12.62 -2.44
N GLU A 54 5.73 11.90 -1.35
CA GLU A 54 6.68 10.78 -1.39
C GLU A 54 6.15 9.66 -2.29
N THR A 55 4.87 9.31 -2.14
CA THR A 55 4.25 8.26 -2.96
C THR A 55 4.30 8.61 -4.45
N ILE A 56 3.99 9.85 -4.83
CA ILE A 56 4.08 10.30 -6.23
C ILE A 56 5.51 10.15 -6.76
N ALA A 57 6.51 10.60 -5.99
CA ALA A 57 7.91 10.49 -6.39
C ALA A 57 8.36 9.02 -6.58
N MET A 58 7.88 8.11 -5.73
CA MET A 58 8.17 6.68 -5.85
C MET A 58 7.50 6.04 -7.07
N ILE A 59 6.24 6.36 -7.33
CA ILE A 59 5.45 5.67 -8.38
C ILE A 59 5.79 6.22 -9.77
N GLU A 60 6.17 7.48 -9.90
CA GLU A 60 6.63 8.04 -11.17
C GLU A 60 7.92 7.36 -11.64
N LYS A 61 8.85 7.05 -10.72
CA LYS A 61 10.03 6.21 -11.02
C LYS A 61 9.65 4.81 -11.51
N GLN A 62 8.47 4.32 -11.15
CA GLN A 62 7.91 3.02 -11.57
C GLN A 62 7.03 3.10 -12.83
N GLY A 63 7.02 4.26 -13.50
CA GLY A 63 6.32 4.50 -14.76
C GLY A 63 4.85 4.87 -14.62
N TYR A 64 4.39 5.25 -13.42
CA TYR A 64 3.06 5.83 -13.25
C TYR A 64 3.03 7.26 -13.80
N LYS A 65 1.87 7.64 -14.36
CA LYS A 65 1.66 8.97 -14.94
C LYS A 65 0.43 9.65 -14.32
N PRO A 66 0.41 10.98 -14.20
CA PRO A 66 -0.78 11.70 -13.75
C PRO A 66 -1.93 11.47 -14.72
N TYR A 67 -3.12 11.25 -14.18
CA TYR A 67 -4.36 11.10 -14.93
C TYR A 67 -5.30 12.25 -14.62
N LYS A 68 -5.86 12.86 -15.66
CA LYS A 68 -6.98 13.78 -15.56
C LYS A 68 -8.24 13.08 -16.06
N LEU A 69 -9.37 13.41 -15.44
CA LEU A 69 -10.66 12.87 -15.85
C LEU A 69 -10.90 13.17 -17.33
N GLY A 70 -11.14 12.12 -18.11
CA GLY A 70 -11.33 12.20 -19.55
C GLY A 70 -10.09 11.88 -20.38
N ASP A 71 -8.91 11.73 -19.78
CA ASP A 71 -7.72 11.27 -20.50
C ASP A 71 -7.94 9.86 -21.07
N LYS A 72 -7.31 9.58 -22.21
CA LYS A 72 -7.33 8.23 -22.81
C LYS A 72 -6.55 7.26 -21.92
N LEU A 73 -7.14 6.08 -21.73
CA LEU A 73 -6.54 5.00 -20.97
C LEU A 73 -6.02 3.91 -21.91
N GLU A 74 -4.81 3.46 -21.65
CA GLU A 74 -4.17 2.39 -22.41
C GLU A 74 -4.15 1.09 -21.59
N LYS A 75 -4.39 -0.04 -22.24
CA LYS A 75 -4.31 -1.36 -21.60
C LYS A 75 -2.89 -1.59 -21.07
N GLY A 76 -2.78 -2.01 -19.81
CA GLY A 76 -1.50 -2.15 -19.11
C GLY A 76 -0.92 -0.84 -18.57
N GLY A 77 -1.53 0.31 -18.89
CA GLY A 77 -1.09 1.62 -18.43
C GLY A 77 -1.17 1.78 -16.91
N LYS A 78 -0.27 2.60 -16.37
CA LYS A 78 -0.14 2.90 -14.94
C LYS A 78 -0.41 4.38 -14.70
N TYR A 79 -1.40 4.67 -13.87
CA TYR A 79 -1.92 6.02 -13.71
C TYR A 79 -2.18 6.35 -12.25
N TYR A 80 -2.15 7.64 -11.92
CA TYR A 80 -2.56 8.12 -10.61
C TYR A 80 -3.36 9.42 -10.70
N LEU A 81 -4.28 9.63 -9.75
CA LEU A 81 -5.02 10.87 -9.55
C LEU A 81 -4.69 11.42 -8.16
N ASN A 82 -4.07 12.59 -8.12
CA ASN A 82 -3.83 13.33 -6.88
C ASN A 82 -5.03 14.23 -6.57
N ASN A 83 -5.71 13.95 -5.46
CA ASN A 83 -6.81 14.78 -4.98
C ASN A 83 -6.32 15.75 -3.90
N ARG A 84 -6.07 17.00 -4.35
CA ARG A 84 -5.70 18.16 -3.53
C ARG A 84 -4.49 17.94 -2.61
N GLY A 85 -3.58 17.05 -2.98
CA GLY A 85 -2.39 16.73 -2.21
C GLY A 85 -2.64 15.97 -0.91
N LYS A 86 -3.84 15.42 -0.69
CA LYS A 86 -4.21 14.73 0.57
C LYS A 86 -4.68 13.29 0.39
N SER A 87 -4.96 12.89 -0.84
CA SER A 87 -5.36 11.53 -1.17
C SER A 87 -4.89 11.20 -2.57
N LEU A 88 -4.55 9.93 -2.79
CA LEU A 88 -4.00 9.45 -4.03
C LEU A 88 -4.76 8.21 -4.47
N PHE A 89 -5.27 8.22 -5.69
CA PHE A 89 -5.80 7.02 -6.34
C PHE A 89 -4.76 6.53 -7.33
N MET A 90 -4.33 5.29 -7.20
CA MET A 90 -3.34 4.69 -8.07
C MET A 90 -3.94 3.44 -8.71
N PHE A 91 -3.83 3.32 -10.03
CA PHE A 91 -4.46 2.23 -10.76
C PHE A 91 -3.62 1.79 -11.95
N ARG A 92 -3.72 0.49 -12.25
CA ARG A 92 -3.19 -0.13 -13.46
C ARG A 92 -4.35 -0.68 -14.27
N LEU A 93 -4.43 -0.33 -15.55
CA LEU A 93 -5.47 -0.86 -16.41
C LEU A 93 -5.14 -2.31 -16.80
N GLY A 94 -6.06 -3.23 -16.52
CA GLY A 94 -5.97 -4.61 -16.98
C GLY A 94 -6.20 -4.74 -18.49
N THR A 95 -6.26 -5.99 -18.96
CA THR A 95 -6.59 -6.31 -20.35
C THR A 95 -8.08 -6.59 -20.57
N GLU A 96 -8.77 -7.00 -19.49
CA GLU A 96 -10.20 -7.31 -19.46
C GLU A 96 -11.09 -6.07 -19.44
N ASP A 97 -12.37 -6.25 -19.74
CA ASP A 97 -13.38 -5.21 -19.62
C ASP A 97 -13.58 -4.82 -18.15
N ILE A 98 -13.76 -3.53 -17.88
CA ILE A 98 -14.04 -3.03 -16.53
C ILE A 98 -15.34 -3.60 -15.94
N ALA A 99 -16.27 -4.05 -16.80
CA ALA A 99 -17.49 -4.74 -16.39
C ALA A 99 -17.21 -6.06 -15.64
N ASN A 100 -16.03 -6.68 -15.84
CA ASN A 100 -15.62 -7.87 -15.09
C ASN A 100 -15.17 -7.54 -13.64
N GLY A 101 -15.10 -6.26 -13.30
CA GLY A 101 -14.81 -5.78 -11.96
C GLY A 101 -13.37 -5.26 -11.80
N ILE A 102 -13.09 -4.80 -10.58
CA ILE A 102 -11.83 -4.14 -10.21
C ILE A 102 -11.36 -4.72 -8.88
N ARG A 103 -10.05 -4.91 -8.74
CA ARG A 103 -9.42 -5.25 -7.46
C ARG A 103 -8.99 -3.98 -6.77
N ILE A 104 -9.62 -3.65 -5.65
CA ILE A 104 -9.37 -2.43 -4.90
C ILE A 104 -8.69 -2.77 -3.58
N THR A 105 -7.61 -2.05 -3.30
CA THR A 105 -7.02 -1.97 -1.96
C THR A 105 -7.07 -0.52 -1.53
N ALA A 106 -7.48 -0.28 -0.29
CA ALA A 106 -7.64 1.06 0.26
C ALA A 106 -7.01 1.12 1.64
N SER A 107 -6.35 2.24 1.91
CA SER A 107 -5.77 2.60 3.20
C SER A 107 -6.02 4.09 3.45
N HIS A 108 -5.84 4.50 4.70
CA HIS A 108 -5.80 5.91 5.06
C HIS A 108 -4.34 6.31 5.35
N ILE A 109 -4.01 7.58 5.09
CA ILE A 109 -2.64 8.11 5.19
C ILE A 109 -2.54 9.30 6.15
N ASP A 110 -3.67 9.70 6.74
CA ASP A 110 -3.69 10.60 7.87
C ASP A 110 -3.29 9.84 9.13
N SER A 111 -2.49 10.49 9.96
CA SER A 111 -2.12 10.01 11.28
C SER A 111 -2.56 11.05 12.32
N PRO A 112 -2.90 10.61 13.56
CA PRO A 112 -3.18 11.54 14.65
C PRO A 112 -2.05 12.56 14.81
N ARG A 113 -2.42 13.85 14.85
CA ARG A 113 -1.46 14.95 14.97
C ARG A 113 -2.08 16.14 15.70
N VAL A 114 -1.24 17.02 16.21
CA VAL A 114 -1.66 18.29 16.81
C VAL A 114 -1.65 19.35 15.72
N ASP A 115 -2.84 19.84 15.39
CA ASP A 115 -3.00 20.97 14.48
C ASP A 115 -3.04 22.28 15.27
N PHE A 116 -2.39 23.31 14.71
CA PHE A 116 -2.53 24.65 15.23
C PHE A 116 -3.96 25.16 15.02
N LYS A 117 -4.48 25.85 16.04
CA LYS A 117 -5.69 26.67 15.87
C LYS A 117 -5.42 27.72 14.78
N PRO A 118 -6.47 28.24 14.11
CA PRO A 118 -6.30 29.31 13.12
C PRO A 118 -5.54 30.54 13.64
N ARG A 119 -5.60 30.81 14.95
CA ARG A 119 -4.79 31.81 15.66
C ARG A 119 -4.06 31.12 16.81
N PRO A 120 -2.84 30.60 16.59
CA PRO A 120 -2.17 29.74 17.58
C PRO A 120 -1.35 30.53 18.62
N LEU A 121 -0.90 31.74 18.28
CA LEU A 121 -0.02 32.54 19.13
C LEU A 121 -0.85 33.42 20.07
N TYR A 122 -0.68 33.21 21.37
CA TYR A 122 -1.18 34.08 22.43
C TYR A 122 -0.25 33.97 23.65
N GLU A 123 -0.27 34.99 24.49
CA GLU A 123 0.45 35.08 25.76
C GLU A 123 -0.55 35.54 26.81
N ASP A 124 -0.66 34.79 27.91
CA ASP A 124 -1.46 35.20 29.08
C ASP A 124 -0.57 36.05 30.00
N SER A 125 -1.12 37.17 30.49
CA SER A 125 -0.44 38.11 31.41
C SER A 125 -0.43 37.63 32.86
#